data_AF-U6DKC7-F1
#
_entry.id   AF-U6DKC7-F1
#
_cell.length_a   1.000
_cell.length_b   1.000
_cell.length_c   1.000
_cell.angle_alpha   90.00
_cell.angle_beta   90.00
_cell.angle_gamma   90.00
#
_symmetry.space_group_name_H-M   'P 1'
#
loop_
_entity.id
_entity.type
_entity.pdbx_description
1 polymer ?
#
loop_
_entity_poly.entity_id
_entity_poly.type
_entity_poly.pdbx_seq_one_letter_code
_entity_poly.pdbx_strand_id
1 'polypeptide(L)'
;MASGDFCLPGEGMEILQQVCSKQLPPCNLSEEDLLRNPHFGKLLLGLSQHIDESGLSLTLAKEQAQAWKEVRLHKTIWLRSEILQRVIQELLVDYYVKTQDTNLTLDDKKFHETLEQRLLVTELTRLLGPSREREMPPLLGLEKADLLELMPRSEDFVWMRARLPLEVEEQLKKKCFTLLCYHDPNSDSDGETLKAAKVWKLAEVLVGEKQQCQDAKSQQKEQMVLLEKKSATYSQVLLRCLALLQRLLQEHRLKTQSELDRINAQYLEIKCSAMILKLR
;
A
#
# COMPACT_ATOMS: atom_id res chain seq x y z
N MET A 1 43.92 -41.62 -9.01
CA MET A 1 42.60 -42.26 -9.12
C MET A 1 41.84 -42.00 -7.83
N ALA A 2 40.82 -41.15 -7.89
CA ALA A 2 39.65 -41.14 -7.00
C ALA A 2 38.66 -40.15 -7.61
N SER A 3 37.38 -40.53 -7.59
CA SER A 3 36.36 -40.21 -8.57
C SER A 3 36.01 -38.73 -8.73
N GLY A 4 35.82 -38.35 -9.99
CA GLY A 4 35.01 -37.20 -10.34
C GLY A 4 33.54 -37.52 -10.10
N ASP A 5 32.96 -36.91 -9.07
CA ASP A 5 31.52 -36.74 -8.96
C ASP A 5 31.12 -35.55 -9.84
N PHE A 6 31.13 -35.79 -11.14
CA PHE A 6 30.37 -34.96 -12.07
C PHE A 6 28.90 -35.09 -11.67
N CYS A 7 28.33 -34.03 -11.10
CA CYS A 7 26.89 -33.90 -11.04
C CYS A 7 26.33 -34.20 -12.45
N LEU A 8 25.41 -35.17 -12.51
CA LEU A 8 24.74 -35.54 -13.75
C LEU A 8 24.13 -34.27 -14.37
N PRO A 9 24.27 -34.05 -15.69
CA PRO A 9 23.84 -32.81 -16.34
C PRO A 9 22.33 -32.53 -16.27
N GLY A 10 21.52 -33.50 -15.82
CA GLY A 10 20.08 -33.33 -15.55
C GLY A 10 19.76 -32.72 -14.18
N GLU A 11 20.44 -33.16 -13.11
CA GLU A 11 20.11 -32.72 -11.74
C GLU A 11 20.54 -31.26 -11.48
N GLY A 12 21.61 -30.80 -12.12
CA GLY A 12 22.06 -29.41 -12.00
C GLY A 12 21.06 -28.42 -12.60
N MET A 13 20.41 -28.75 -13.72
CA MET A 13 19.46 -27.87 -14.42
C MET A 13 18.14 -27.75 -13.66
N GLU A 14 17.65 -28.83 -13.04
CA GLU A 14 16.46 -28.81 -12.18
C GLU A 14 16.66 -27.96 -10.92
N ILE A 15 17.85 -28.05 -10.32
CA ILE A 15 18.26 -27.24 -9.16
C ILE A 15 18.34 -25.75 -9.54
N LEU A 16 18.90 -25.42 -10.71
CA LEU A 16 18.99 -24.05 -11.20
C LEU A 16 17.60 -23.44 -11.44
N GLN A 17 16.68 -24.18 -12.07
CA GLN A 17 15.33 -23.71 -12.35
C GLN A 17 14.49 -23.51 -11.08
N GLN A 18 14.64 -24.39 -10.08
CA GLN A 18 13.97 -24.25 -8.78
C GLN A 18 14.50 -23.10 -7.92
N VAL A 19 15.79 -22.77 -8.03
CA VAL A 19 16.38 -21.66 -7.25
C VAL A 19 16.09 -20.31 -7.91
N CYS A 20 16.18 -20.21 -9.24
CA CYS A 20 15.86 -18.99 -9.98
C CYS A 20 14.37 -18.60 -9.89
N SER A 21 13.47 -19.59 -9.78
CA SER A 21 12.03 -19.33 -9.64
C SER A 21 11.62 -18.81 -8.26
N LYS A 22 12.41 -19.07 -7.21
CA LYS A 22 12.05 -18.77 -5.81
C LYS A 22 12.67 -17.48 -5.25
N GLN A 23 13.28 -16.64 -6.11
CA GLN A 23 13.93 -15.34 -5.80
C GLN A 23 14.05 -15.04 -4.29
N LEU A 24 15.10 -15.58 -3.64
CA LEU A 24 15.35 -15.35 -2.23
C LEU A 24 15.99 -13.95 -2.04
N PRO A 25 15.33 -12.99 -1.36
CA PRO A 25 15.95 -11.71 -1.04
C PRO A 25 17.13 -11.92 -0.07
N PRO A 26 18.26 -11.20 -0.21
CA PRO A 26 18.54 -10.08 -1.10
C PRO A 26 19.26 -10.45 -2.43
N CYS A 27 19.26 -11.72 -2.82
CA CYS A 27 20.12 -12.21 -3.90
C CYS A 27 19.41 -12.15 -5.27
N ASN A 28 19.74 -11.15 -6.08
CA ASN A 28 19.42 -11.15 -7.51
C ASN A 28 20.41 -12.06 -8.25
N LEU A 29 20.09 -13.35 -8.34
CA LEU A 29 20.99 -14.35 -8.91
C LEU A 29 20.82 -14.45 -10.42
N SER A 30 21.93 -14.43 -11.16
CA SER A 30 21.96 -14.79 -12.56
C SER A 30 22.26 -16.30 -12.72
N GLU A 31 21.80 -16.92 -13.82
CA GLU A 31 22.10 -18.33 -14.11
C GLU A 31 23.62 -18.60 -14.18
N GLU A 32 24.39 -17.59 -14.60
CA GLU A 32 25.85 -17.65 -14.70
C GLU A 32 26.54 -17.75 -13.32
N ASP A 33 25.97 -17.15 -12.28
CA ASP A 33 26.54 -17.18 -10.91
C ASP A 33 26.37 -18.55 -10.25
N LEU A 34 25.26 -19.22 -10.54
CA LEU A 34 24.95 -20.55 -10.02
C LEU A 34 25.73 -21.64 -10.77
N LEU A 35 26.00 -21.46 -12.07
CA LEU A 35 26.88 -22.35 -12.84
C LEU A 35 28.32 -22.31 -12.33
N ARG A 36 28.79 -21.15 -11.84
CA ARG A 36 30.12 -21.00 -11.24
C ARG A 36 30.22 -21.62 -9.84
N ASN A 37 29.11 -21.75 -9.12
CA ASN A 37 29.10 -22.21 -7.72
C ASN A 37 27.96 -23.21 -7.43
N PRO A 38 28.12 -24.50 -7.80
CA PRO A 38 27.05 -25.50 -7.63
C PRO A 38 26.69 -25.78 -6.15
N HIS A 39 27.64 -25.65 -5.23
CA HIS A 39 27.39 -25.80 -3.78
C HIS A 39 26.53 -24.68 -3.21
N PHE A 40 26.61 -23.48 -3.78
CA PHE A 40 25.79 -22.34 -3.38
C PHE A 40 24.32 -22.56 -3.77
N GLY A 41 24.06 -23.17 -4.93
CA GLY A 41 22.71 -23.61 -5.30
C GLY A 41 22.10 -24.61 -4.32
N LYS A 42 22.87 -25.59 -3.85
CA LYS A 42 22.42 -26.56 -2.82
C LYS A 42 22.09 -25.88 -1.47
N LEU A 43 22.88 -24.89 -1.07
CA LEU A 43 22.63 -24.10 0.14
C LEU A 43 21.32 -23.29 0.01
N LEU A 44 21.11 -22.63 -1.11
CA LEU A 44 19.89 -21.85 -1.37
C LEU A 44 18.64 -22.73 -1.41
N LEU A 45 18.75 -23.95 -1.96
CA LEU A 45 17.68 -24.94 -1.87
C LEU A 45 17.38 -25.32 -0.41
N GLY A 46 18.41 -25.57 0.40
CA GLY A 46 18.24 -25.84 1.83
C GLY A 46 17.59 -24.68 2.58
N LEU A 47 17.99 -23.44 2.28
CA LEU A 47 17.40 -22.23 2.86
C LEU A 47 15.95 -22.02 2.41
N SER A 48 15.61 -22.35 1.17
CA SER A 48 14.24 -22.23 0.65
C SER A 48 13.22 -23.14 1.36
N GLN A 49 13.69 -24.18 2.07
CA GLN A 49 12.83 -25.01 2.91
C GLN A 49 12.45 -24.32 4.22
N HIS A 50 13.17 -23.27 4.60
CA HIS A 50 13.00 -22.56 5.87
C HIS A 50 12.64 -21.10 5.71
N ILE A 51 12.80 -20.51 4.52
CA ILE A 51 12.63 -19.08 4.24
C ILE A 51 11.61 -18.88 3.11
N ASP A 52 10.74 -17.88 3.26
CA ASP A 52 9.77 -17.47 2.24
C ASP A 52 10.34 -16.45 1.24
N GLU A 53 9.56 -16.13 0.20
CA GLU A 53 9.92 -15.15 -0.85
C GLU A 53 10.19 -13.73 -0.29
N SER A 54 9.81 -13.45 0.96
CA SER A 54 10.07 -12.18 1.64
C SER A 54 11.33 -12.19 2.52
N GLY A 55 12.01 -13.34 2.62
CA GLY A 55 13.19 -13.52 3.46
C GLY A 55 12.87 -13.85 4.92
N LEU A 56 11.61 -14.11 5.27
CA LEU A 56 11.19 -14.48 6.62
C LEU A 56 11.26 -16.00 6.80
N SER A 57 11.60 -16.44 8.02
CA SER A 57 11.49 -17.87 8.34
C SER A 57 10.04 -18.32 8.29
N LEU A 58 9.78 -19.55 7.85
CA LEU A 58 8.40 -20.07 7.71
C LEU A 58 7.62 -20.05 9.04
N THR A 59 8.30 -20.18 10.18
CA THR A 59 7.66 -20.06 11.50
C THR A 59 7.26 -18.61 11.78
N LEU A 60 8.14 -17.66 11.53
CA LEU A 60 7.88 -16.24 11.73
C LEU A 60 6.83 -15.72 10.75
N ALA A 61 6.84 -16.16 9.49
CA ALA A 61 5.81 -15.83 8.51
C ALA A 61 4.41 -16.32 8.95
N LYS A 62 4.33 -17.53 9.54
CA LYS A 62 3.09 -18.06 10.12
C LYS A 62 2.62 -17.23 11.32
N GLU A 63 3.52 -16.91 12.25
CA GLU A 63 3.22 -16.07 13.41
C GLU A 63 2.77 -14.67 12.99
N GLN A 64 3.44 -14.08 12.00
CA GLN A 64 3.08 -12.78 11.44
C GLN A 64 1.69 -12.83 10.80
N ALA A 65 1.38 -13.88 10.02
CA ALA A 65 0.05 -14.07 9.43
C ALA A 65 -1.05 -14.24 10.50
N GLN A 66 -0.75 -14.92 11.61
CA GLN A 66 -1.66 -15.06 12.75
C GLN A 66 -1.88 -13.71 13.45
N ALA A 67 -0.80 -12.99 13.79
CA ALA A 67 -0.89 -11.66 14.39
C ALA A 67 -1.67 -10.69 13.50
N TRP A 68 -1.47 -10.73 12.17
CA TRP A 68 -2.26 -9.91 11.24
C TRP A 68 -3.75 -10.27 11.25
N LYS A 69 -4.11 -11.56 11.39
CA LYS A 69 -5.51 -11.98 11.52
C LYS A 69 -6.12 -11.47 12.81
N GLU A 70 -5.39 -11.56 13.93
CA GLU A 70 -5.82 -11.05 15.24
C GLU A 70 -6.02 -9.53 15.20
N VAL A 71 -5.07 -8.78 14.65
CA VAL A 71 -5.18 -7.32 14.48
C VAL A 71 -6.39 -6.95 13.63
N ARG A 72 -6.65 -7.68 12.53
CA ARG A 72 -7.86 -7.45 11.71
C ARG A 72 -9.14 -7.73 12.49
N LEU A 73 -9.15 -8.77 13.33
CA LEU A 73 -10.30 -9.09 14.17
C LEU A 73 -10.52 -8.01 15.24
N HIS A 74 -9.49 -7.61 15.97
CA HIS A 74 -9.58 -6.51 16.94
C HIS A 74 -10.01 -5.20 16.29
N LYS A 75 -9.48 -4.90 15.09
CA LYS A 75 -9.88 -3.71 14.33
C LYS A 75 -11.35 -3.75 13.96
N THR A 76 -11.88 -4.90 13.51
CA THR A 76 -13.32 -4.99 13.16
C THR A 76 -14.22 -4.85 14.38
N ILE A 77 -13.84 -5.45 15.52
CA ILE A 77 -14.57 -5.29 16.79
C ILE A 77 -14.55 -3.83 17.24
N TRP A 78 -13.37 -3.19 17.24
CA TRP A 78 -13.23 -1.79 17.62
C TRP A 78 -14.01 -0.85 16.69
N LEU A 79 -13.94 -1.06 15.37
CA LEU A 79 -14.69 -0.27 14.40
C LEU A 79 -16.21 -0.40 14.63
N ARG A 80 -16.71 -1.59 14.96
CA ARG A 80 -18.14 -1.78 15.28
C ARG A 80 -18.55 -0.94 16.49
N SER A 81 -17.76 -0.95 17.57
CA SER A 81 -18.05 -0.12 18.74
C SER A 81 -17.92 1.38 18.46
N GLU A 82 -16.91 1.78 17.68
CA GLU A 82 -16.66 3.18 17.34
C GLU A 82 -17.77 3.77 16.47
N ILE A 83 -18.25 3.00 15.47
CA ILE A 83 -19.37 3.42 14.62
C ILE A 83 -20.63 3.62 15.46
N LEU A 84 -20.94 2.69 16.36
CA LEU A 84 -22.10 2.83 17.24
C LEU A 84 -22.00 4.07 18.12
N GLN A 85 -20.83 4.31 18.73
CA GLN A 85 -20.60 5.50 19.56
C GLN A 85 -20.78 6.79 18.77
N ARG A 86 -20.22 6.86 17.56
CA ARG A 86 -20.34 8.04 16.69
C ARG A 86 -21.78 8.30 16.27
N VAL A 87 -22.52 7.27 15.88
CA VAL A 87 -23.94 7.42 15.51
C VAL A 87 -24.77 7.93 16.69
N ILE A 88 -24.49 7.44 17.91
CA ILE A 88 -25.17 7.94 19.12
C ILE A 88 -24.83 9.42 19.38
N GLN A 89 -23.56 9.82 19.22
CA GLN A 89 -23.15 11.22 19.37
C GLN A 89 -23.78 12.13 18.30
N GLU A 90 -23.81 11.69 17.05
CA GLU A 90 -24.46 12.42 15.95
C GLU A 90 -25.97 12.55 16.20
N LEU A 91 -26.63 11.49 16.66
CA LEU A 91 -28.03 11.54 17.07
C LEU A 91 -28.28 12.60 18.14
N LEU A 92 -27.45 12.66 19.19
CA LEU A 92 -27.57 13.69 20.22
C LEU A 92 -27.47 15.11 19.64
N VAL A 93 -26.53 15.33 18.72
CA VAL A 93 -26.37 16.63 18.04
C VAL A 93 -27.58 16.94 17.16
N ASP A 94 -28.09 15.96 16.40
CA ASP A 94 -29.28 16.13 15.56
C ASP A 94 -30.51 16.49 16.39
N TYR A 95 -30.71 15.84 17.54
CA TYR A 95 -31.79 16.17 18.48
C TYR A 95 -31.58 17.56 19.10
N TYR A 96 -30.34 17.95 19.40
CA TYR A 96 -30.03 19.30 19.89
C TYR A 96 -30.34 20.39 18.84
N VAL A 97 -30.04 20.16 17.57
CA VAL A 97 -30.42 21.10 16.50
C VAL A 97 -31.95 21.17 16.36
N LYS A 98 -32.61 20.01 16.34
CA LYS A 98 -34.08 19.93 16.24
C LYS A 98 -34.81 20.57 17.43
N THR A 99 -34.22 20.59 18.63
CA THR A 99 -34.81 21.22 19.82
C THR A 99 -34.87 22.74 19.69
N GLN A 100 -33.94 23.33 18.94
CA GLN A 100 -33.95 24.76 18.62
C GLN A 100 -34.99 25.10 17.55
N ASP A 101 -35.26 24.18 16.62
CA ASP A 101 -36.16 24.40 15.47
C ASP A 101 -37.66 24.16 15.76
N THR A 102 -38.08 23.99 17.03
CA THR A 102 -39.50 23.73 17.45
C THR A 102 -40.18 22.47 16.91
N ASN A 103 -39.51 21.64 16.10
CA ASN A 103 -40.11 20.50 15.38
C ASN A 103 -40.19 19.18 16.18
N LEU A 104 -39.91 19.16 17.49
CA LEU A 104 -39.86 17.92 18.27
C LEU A 104 -41.12 17.65 19.08
N THR A 105 -41.52 16.39 19.08
CA THR A 105 -42.55 15.88 19.99
C THR A 105 -42.03 15.87 21.43
N LEU A 106 -42.96 15.91 22.40
CA LEU A 106 -42.60 15.82 23.83
C LEU A 106 -41.89 14.50 24.16
N ASP A 107 -42.20 13.43 23.44
CA ASP A 107 -41.56 12.12 23.62
C ASP A 107 -40.11 12.11 23.12
N ASP A 108 -39.81 12.86 22.06
CA ASP A 108 -38.44 12.99 21.56
C ASP A 108 -37.54 13.81 22.50
N LYS A 109 -38.11 14.81 23.17
CA LYS A 109 -37.40 15.58 24.20
C LYS A 109 -37.04 14.70 25.39
N LYS A 110 -38.01 13.92 25.89
CA LYS A 110 -37.78 12.94 26.95
C LYS A 110 -36.76 11.87 26.56
N PHE A 111 -36.79 11.40 25.31
CA PHE A 111 -35.82 10.45 24.77
C PHE A 111 -34.40 11.04 24.80
N HIS A 112 -34.22 12.26 24.29
CA HIS A 112 -32.93 12.95 24.24
C HIS A 112 -32.36 13.18 25.65
N GLU A 113 -33.15 13.72 26.57
CA GLU A 113 -32.74 13.97 27.97
C GLU A 113 -32.34 12.67 28.68
N THR A 114 -33.12 11.60 28.50
CA THR A 114 -32.83 10.29 29.09
C THR A 114 -31.54 9.67 28.53
N LEU A 115 -31.29 9.85 27.24
CA LEU A 115 -30.08 9.34 26.58
C LEU A 115 -28.84 10.12 27.04
N GLU A 116 -28.91 11.45 27.09
CA GLU A 116 -27.82 12.32 27.55
C GLU A 116 -27.45 12.03 29.01
N GLN A 117 -28.45 11.97 29.91
CA GLN A 117 -28.24 11.64 31.33
C GLN A 117 -27.55 10.29 31.50
N ARG A 118 -27.94 9.26 30.73
CA ARG A 118 -27.30 7.94 30.82
C ARG A 118 -25.86 7.97 30.33
N LEU A 119 -25.57 8.66 29.23
CA LEU A 119 -24.22 8.77 28.71
C LEU A 119 -23.31 9.50 29.70
N LEU A 120 -23.76 10.64 30.24
CA LEU A 120 -23.04 11.37 31.28
C LEU A 120 -22.77 10.50 32.51
N VAL A 121 -23.78 9.79 33.03
CA VAL A 121 -23.60 8.89 34.19
C VAL A 121 -22.58 7.79 33.87
N THR A 122 -22.60 7.22 32.65
CA THR A 122 -21.60 6.21 32.27
C THR A 122 -20.19 6.76 32.12
N GLU A 123 -20.03 7.98 31.62
CA GLU A 123 -18.73 8.67 31.52
C GLU A 123 -18.20 9.00 32.91
N LEU A 124 -19.03 9.56 33.78
CA LEU A 124 -18.69 9.84 35.18
C LEU A 124 -18.32 8.55 35.92
N THR A 125 -19.06 7.45 35.71
CA THR A 125 -18.74 6.14 36.30
C THR A 125 -17.39 5.60 35.80
N ARG A 126 -17.05 5.84 34.53
CA ARG A 126 -15.76 5.45 33.96
C ARG A 126 -14.62 6.28 34.54
N LEU A 127 -14.81 7.59 34.70
CA LEU A 127 -13.85 8.51 35.31
C LEU A 127 -13.61 8.18 36.78
N LEU A 128 -14.64 7.76 37.50
CA LEU A 128 -14.51 7.27 38.88
C LEU A 128 -13.79 5.91 38.99
N GLY A 129 -13.70 5.15 37.91
CA GLY A 129 -12.90 3.93 37.78
C GLY A 129 -13.16 2.82 38.83
N PRO A 130 -12.51 1.66 38.71
CA PRO A 130 -12.14 0.88 39.88
C PRO A 130 -10.90 1.54 40.47
N SER A 131 -11.05 2.38 41.50
CA SER A 131 -9.89 2.86 42.26
C SER A 131 -9.09 1.63 42.69
N ARG A 132 -7.92 1.42 42.06
CA ARG A 132 -6.92 0.54 42.63
C ARG A 132 -6.59 1.15 43.98
N GLU A 133 -6.87 0.37 45.01
CA GLU A 133 -6.45 0.62 46.38
C GLU A 133 -7.03 1.89 47.03
N ARG A 134 -7.83 1.58 48.04
CA ARG A 134 -8.52 2.45 48.97
C ARG A 134 -7.49 3.23 49.82
N GLU A 135 -6.90 4.30 49.30
CA GLU A 135 -6.01 5.19 50.10
C GLU A 135 -6.32 6.69 49.97
N MET A 136 -6.96 7.15 48.90
CA MET A 136 -7.45 8.53 48.80
C MET A 136 -8.96 8.56 48.49
N PRO A 137 -9.79 9.27 49.28
CA PRO A 137 -11.15 9.54 48.88
C PRO A 137 -11.14 10.35 47.58
N PRO A 138 -12.11 10.14 46.67
CA PRO A 138 -12.24 10.96 45.47
C PRO A 138 -12.29 12.44 45.87
N LEU A 139 -11.62 13.32 45.10
CA LEU A 139 -11.44 14.75 45.40
C LEU A 139 -12.75 15.52 45.71
N LEU A 140 -13.90 14.97 45.33
CA LEU A 140 -15.24 15.52 45.53
C LEU A 140 -16.13 14.67 46.46
N GLY A 141 -15.63 13.59 47.05
CA GLY A 141 -16.41 12.68 47.89
C GLY A 141 -17.52 11.91 47.17
N LEU A 142 -17.59 12.00 45.82
CA LEU A 142 -18.59 11.34 45.00
C LEU A 142 -18.39 9.82 44.99
N GLU A 143 -19.37 9.10 45.50
CA GLU A 143 -19.43 7.65 45.45
C GLU A 143 -20.22 7.15 44.24
N LYS A 144 -20.07 5.86 43.91
CA LYS A 144 -20.87 5.23 42.85
C LYS A 144 -22.37 5.18 43.20
N ALA A 145 -22.71 5.22 44.49
CA ALA A 145 -24.09 5.29 44.96
C ALA A 145 -24.76 6.61 44.56
N ASP A 146 -24.04 7.74 44.68
CA ASP A 146 -24.56 9.07 44.36
C ASP A 146 -24.83 9.23 42.85
N LEU A 147 -24.03 8.57 42.00
CA LEU A 147 -24.29 8.53 40.55
C LEU A 147 -25.50 7.65 40.18
N LEU A 148 -25.86 6.66 41.01
CA LEU A 148 -27.05 5.84 40.78
C LEU A 148 -28.32 6.62 41.09
N GLU A 149 -28.28 7.64 41.94
CA GLU A 149 -29.42 8.54 42.19
C GLU A 149 -29.71 9.47 41.00
N LEU A 150 -28.68 9.78 40.19
CA LEU A 150 -28.80 10.58 38.95
C LEU A 150 -29.32 9.78 37.75
N MET A 151 -29.66 8.51 37.95
CA MET A 151 -30.23 7.65 36.92
C MET A 151 -31.64 8.13 36.54
N PRO A 152 -31.98 8.20 35.24
CA PRO A 152 -33.36 8.43 34.83
C PRO A 152 -34.27 7.31 35.34
N ARG A 153 -35.57 7.63 35.43
CA ARG A 153 -36.60 6.70 35.92
C ARG A 153 -36.54 5.38 35.14
N SER A 154 -36.73 4.27 35.83
CA SER A 154 -36.59 2.92 35.26
C SER A 154 -37.52 2.70 34.06
N GLU A 155 -38.72 3.28 34.08
CA GLU A 155 -39.69 3.22 32.99
C GLU A 155 -39.19 3.95 31.72
N ASP A 156 -38.68 5.17 31.88
CA ASP A 156 -38.12 5.99 30.78
C ASP A 156 -36.86 5.31 30.19
N PHE A 157 -36.05 4.67 31.04
CA PHE A 157 -34.87 3.92 30.59
C PHE A 157 -35.25 2.69 29.76
N VAL A 158 -36.26 1.91 30.17
CA VAL A 158 -36.69 0.71 29.44
C VAL A 158 -37.27 1.10 28.07
N TRP A 159 -38.08 2.16 28.04
CA TRP A 159 -38.64 2.68 26.80
C TRP A 159 -37.55 3.22 25.86
N MET A 160 -36.61 4.04 26.36
CA MET A 160 -35.47 4.54 25.59
C MET A 160 -34.61 3.39 25.04
N ARG A 161 -34.35 2.37 25.85
CA ARG A 161 -33.59 1.17 25.44
C ARG A 161 -34.26 0.39 24.31
N ALA A 162 -35.59 0.34 24.28
CA ALA A 162 -36.33 -0.31 23.19
C ALA A 162 -36.33 0.53 21.90
N ARG A 163 -36.35 1.87 22.03
CA ARG A 163 -36.37 2.80 20.90
C ARG A 163 -35.00 3.02 20.27
N LEU A 164 -33.92 3.04 21.05
CA LEU A 164 -32.56 3.35 20.60
C LEU A 164 -32.07 2.49 19.42
N PRO A 165 -32.26 1.16 19.40
CA PRO A 165 -31.83 0.33 18.27
C PRO A 165 -32.49 0.74 16.95
N LEU A 166 -33.79 1.06 16.98
CA LEU A 166 -34.54 1.44 15.78
C LEU A 166 -34.02 2.76 15.19
N GLU A 167 -33.77 3.75 16.04
CA GLU A 167 -33.25 5.06 15.63
C GLU A 167 -31.83 4.95 15.05
N VAL A 168 -30.98 4.15 15.70
CA VAL A 168 -29.61 3.88 15.24
C VAL A 168 -29.62 3.13 13.91
N GLU A 169 -30.50 2.13 13.74
CA GLU A 169 -30.68 1.43 12.48
C GLU A 169 -31.12 2.35 11.35
N GLU A 170 -32.05 3.27 11.61
CA GLU A 170 -32.52 4.22 10.61
C GLU A 170 -31.41 5.18 10.16
N GLN A 171 -30.63 5.73 11.10
CA GLN A 171 -29.50 6.59 10.76
C GLN A 171 -28.39 5.85 10.00
N LEU A 172 -28.08 4.62 10.42
CA LEU A 172 -27.13 3.78 9.72
C LEU A 172 -27.60 3.48 8.29
N LYS A 173 -28.89 3.17 8.09
CA LYS A 173 -29.47 2.97 6.75
C LYS A 173 -29.31 4.22 5.88
N LYS A 174 -29.67 5.40 6.40
CA LYS A 174 -29.51 6.69 5.69
C LYS A 174 -28.07 6.95 5.28
N LYS A 175 -27.09 6.71 6.18
CA LYS A 175 -25.66 6.86 5.88
C LYS A 175 -25.17 5.86 4.83
N CYS A 176 -25.58 4.60 4.96
CA CYS A 176 -25.27 3.58 3.96
C CYS A 176 -25.82 3.93 2.58
N PHE A 177 -27.05 4.47 2.50
CA PHE A 177 -27.64 4.91 1.24
C PHE A 177 -26.93 6.14 0.68
N THR A 178 -26.55 7.11 1.53
CA THR A 178 -25.77 8.28 1.11
C THR A 178 -24.42 7.86 0.52
N LEU A 179 -23.73 6.93 1.19
CA LEU A 179 -22.47 6.38 0.72
C LEU A 179 -22.64 5.61 -0.59
N LEU A 180 -23.73 4.84 -0.74
CA LEU A 180 -24.05 4.19 -2.00
C LEU A 180 -24.27 5.21 -3.13
N CYS A 181 -25.04 6.28 -2.88
CA CYS A 181 -25.31 7.32 -3.88
C CYS A 181 -24.04 8.09 -4.30
N TYR A 182 -23.06 8.22 -3.39
CA TYR A 182 -21.74 8.77 -3.73
C TYR A 182 -20.97 7.88 -4.72
N HIS A 183 -21.09 6.56 -4.59
CA HIS A 183 -20.43 5.59 -5.46
C HIS A 183 -21.19 5.34 -6.77
N ASP A 184 -22.52 5.21 -6.72
CA ASP A 184 -23.41 5.02 -7.86
C ASP A 184 -24.54 6.06 -7.82
N PRO A 185 -24.40 7.20 -8.53
CA PRO A 185 -25.42 8.25 -8.54
C PRO A 185 -26.78 7.78 -9.08
N ASN A 186 -26.80 6.74 -9.93
CA ASN A 186 -28.04 6.19 -10.47
C ASN A 186 -28.84 5.42 -9.42
N SER A 187 -28.23 5.10 -8.28
CA SER A 187 -28.91 4.41 -7.20
C SER A 187 -29.90 5.30 -6.45
N ASP A 188 -29.90 6.62 -6.64
CA ASP A 188 -30.80 7.50 -5.88
C ASP A 188 -32.28 7.29 -6.23
N SER A 189 -32.59 6.90 -7.48
CA SER A 189 -33.95 6.55 -7.91
C SER A 189 -34.42 5.17 -7.45
N ASP A 190 -33.54 4.35 -6.87
CA ASP A 190 -33.87 2.98 -6.49
C ASP A 190 -34.72 2.93 -5.21
N GLY A 191 -35.61 1.94 -5.12
CA GLY A 191 -36.34 1.65 -3.89
C GLY A 191 -35.42 1.20 -2.74
N GLU A 192 -35.83 1.43 -1.50
CA GLU A 192 -35.01 1.16 -0.30
C GLU A 192 -34.49 -0.28 -0.22
N THR A 193 -35.29 -1.26 -0.67
CA THR A 193 -34.90 -2.68 -0.69
C THR A 193 -33.76 -2.95 -1.66
N LEU A 194 -33.78 -2.28 -2.82
CA LEU A 194 -32.75 -2.41 -3.83
C LEU A 194 -31.48 -1.64 -3.44
N LYS A 195 -31.63 -0.45 -2.83
CA LYS A 195 -30.51 0.28 -2.20
C LYS A 195 -29.84 -0.58 -1.12
N ALA A 196 -30.60 -1.23 -0.25
CA ALA A 196 -30.05 -2.12 0.77
C ALA A 196 -29.28 -3.31 0.16
N ALA A 197 -29.84 -3.96 -0.86
CA ALA A 197 -29.16 -5.05 -1.57
C ALA A 197 -27.85 -4.59 -2.25
N LYS A 198 -27.84 -3.39 -2.85
CA LYS A 198 -26.63 -2.78 -3.43
C LYS A 198 -25.59 -2.43 -2.36
N VAL A 199 -25.99 -1.89 -1.20
CA VAL A 199 -25.08 -1.62 -0.06
C VAL A 199 -24.39 -2.90 0.41
N TRP A 200 -25.12 -4.02 0.51
CA TRP A 200 -24.52 -5.30 0.92
C TRP A 200 -23.42 -5.76 -0.03
N LYS A 201 -23.59 -5.51 -1.34
CA LYS A 201 -22.60 -5.84 -2.37
C LYS A 201 -21.49 -4.80 -2.51
N LEU A 202 -21.68 -3.59 -1.99
CA LEU A 202 -20.74 -2.49 -2.16
C LEU A 202 -19.35 -2.81 -1.61
N ALA A 203 -19.27 -3.53 -0.49
CA ALA A 203 -17.99 -3.96 0.07
C ALA A 203 -17.21 -4.86 -0.90
N GLU A 204 -17.87 -5.77 -1.61
CA GLU A 204 -17.25 -6.65 -2.61
C GLU A 204 -16.80 -5.85 -3.84
N VAL A 205 -17.64 -4.91 -4.30
CA VAL A 205 -17.30 -4.02 -5.42
C VAL A 205 -16.07 -3.18 -5.10
N LEU A 206 -16.00 -2.56 -3.91
CA LEU A 206 -14.87 -1.75 -3.48
C LEU A 206 -13.57 -2.56 -3.32
N VAL A 207 -13.66 -3.82 -2.90
CA VAL A 207 -12.50 -4.71 -2.86
C VAL A 207 -12.02 -5.04 -4.29
N GLY A 208 -12.96 -5.27 -5.21
CA GLY A 208 -12.65 -5.47 -6.63
C GLY A 208 -11.97 -4.24 -7.27
N GLU A 209 -12.53 -3.06 -7.08
CA GLU A 209 -11.96 -1.79 -7.57
C GLU A 209 -10.57 -1.52 -6.98
N LYS A 210 -10.39 -1.79 -5.68
CA LYS A 210 -9.08 -1.67 -5.04
C LYS A 210 -8.07 -2.61 -5.68
N GLN A 211 -8.45 -3.86 -5.95
CA GLN A 211 -7.56 -4.83 -6.59
C GLN A 211 -7.19 -4.37 -8.00
N GLN A 212 -8.17 -3.94 -8.81
CA GLN A 212 -7.93 -3.39 -10.15
C GLN A 212 -6.98 -2.19 -10.12
N CYS A 213 -7.13 -1.29 -9.14
CA CYS A 213 -6.23 -0.16 -8.97
C CYS A 213 -4.80 -0.60 -8.62
N GLN A 214 -4.64 -1.64 -7.79
CA GLN A 214 -3.34 -2.21 -7.46
C GLN A 214 -2.68 -2.88 -8.67
N ASP A 215 -3.45 -3.62 -9.47
CA ASP A 215 -2.98 -4.28 -10.68
C ASP A 215 -2.60 -3.25 -11.76
N ALA A 216 -3.40 -2.20 -11.95
CA ALA A 216 -3.05 -1.10 -12.85
C ALA A 216 -1.74 -0.40 -12.39
N LYS A 217 -1.55 -0.25 -11.08
CA LYS A 217 -0.32 0.33 -10.51
C LYS A 217 0.90 -0.57 -10.69
N SER A 218 0.76 -1.90 -10.60
CA SER A 218 1.87 -2.82 -10.89
C SER A 218 2.23 -2.79 -12.37
N GLN A 219 1.23 -2.83 -13.26
CA GLN A 219 1.42 -2.69 -14.71
C GLN A 219 2.12 -1.38 -15.08
N GLN A 220 1.72 -0.26 -14.44
CA GLN A 220 2.36 1.03 -14.66
C GLN A 220 3.86 1.00 -14.30
N LYS A 221 4.23 0.34 -13.20
CA LYS A 221 5.65 0.20 -12.80
C LYS A 221 6.43 -0.64 -13.81
N GLU A 222 5.86 -1.74 -14.29
CA GLU A 222 6.50 -2.58 -15.32
C GLU A 222 6.72 -1.81 -16.63
N GLN A 223 5.71 -1.05 -17.07
CA GLN A 223 5.81 -0.20 -18.25
C GLN A 223 6.87 0.88 -18.09
N MET A 224 6.99 1.48 -16.90
CA MET A 224 8.02 2.47 -16.59
C MET A 224 9.43 1.86 -16.73
N VAL A 225 9.67 0.68 -16.14
CA VAL A 225 10.95 -0.03 -16.28
C VAL A 225 11.26 -0.38 -17.74
N LEU A 226 10.26 -0.79 -18.51
CA LEU A 226 10.43 -1.09 -19.94
C LEU A 226 10.75 0.17 -20.76
N LEU A 227 10.12 1.30 -20.42
CA LEU A 227 10.40 2.58 -21.04
C LEU A 227 11.82 3.05 -20.72
N GLU A 228 12.26 2.93 -19.47
CA GLU A 228 13.63 3.24 -19.06
C GLU A 228 14.65 2.41 -19.84
N LYS A 229 14.42 1.08 -19.94
CA LYS A 229 15.27 0.18 -20.75
C LYS A 229 15.35 0.63 -22.20
N LYS A 230 14.21 0.96 -22.84
CA LYS A 230 14.18 1.46 -24.22
C LYS A 230 14.90 2.81 -24.36
N SER A 231 14.72 3.72 -23.41
CA SER A 231 15.38 5.02 -23.42
C SER A 231 16.90 4.88 -23.32
N ALA A 232 17.38 3.94 -22.49
CA ALA A 232 18.80 3.65 -22.33
C ALA A 232 19.40 3.03 -23.60
N THR A 233 18.71 2.08 -24.24
CA THR A 233 19.20 1.46 -25.48
C THR A 233 19.27 2.46 -26.64
N TYR A 234 18.24 3.29 -26.84
CA TYR A 234 18.27 4.34 -27.87
C TYR A 234 19.40 5.34 -27.63
N SER A 235 19.57 5.78 -26.37
CA SER A 235 20.67 6.68 -25.99
C SER A 235 22.04 6.06 -26.29
N GLN A 236 22.22 4.78 -25.98
CA GLN A 236 23.47 4.08 -26.27
C GLN A 236 23.74 3.94 -27.78
N VAL A 237 22.71 3.66 -28.59
CA VAL A 237 22.84 3.60 -30.05
C VAL A 237 23.22 4.96 -30.62
N LEU A 238 22.57 6.04 -30.17
CA LEU A 238 22.90 7.40 -30.59
C LEU A 238 24.34 7.78 -30.26
N LEU A 239 24.81 7.44 -29.06
CA LEU A 239 26.21 7.65 -28.66
C LEU A 239 27.19 6.88 -29.55
N ARG A 240 26.87 5.64 -29.94
CA ARG A 240 27.68 4.86 -30.89
C ARG A 240 27.72 5.50 -32.26
N CYS A 241 26.58 5.96 -32.79
CA CYS A 241 26.52 6.67 -34.07
C CYS A 241 27.36 7.96 -34.05
N LEU A 242 27.28 8.72 -32.95
CA LEU A 242 28.07 9.93 -32.76
C LEU A 242 29.58 9.62 -32.74
N ALA A 243 29.99 8.59 -32.00
CA ALA A 243 31.39 8.15 -31.96
C ALA A 243 31.92 7.71 -33.34
N LEU A 244 31.09 7.00 -34.13
CA LEU A 244 31.43 6.61 -35.50
C LEU A 244 31.61 7.83 -36.41
N LEU A 245 30.70 8.80 -36.34
CA LEU A 245 30.80 10.04 -37.12
C LEU A 245 32.04 10.85 -36.74
N GLN A 246 32.37 10.96 -35.44
CA GLN A 246 33.58 11.62 -34.97
C GLN A 246 34.84 10.94 -35.50
N ARG A 247 34.89 9.60 -35.48
CA ARG A 247 36.01 8.83 -36.01
C ARG A 247 36.18 9.04 -37.51
N LEU A 248 35.10 8.96 -38.29
CA LEU A 248 35.16 9.23 -39.73
C LEU A 248 35.65 10.65 -40.03
N LEU A 249 35.16 11.64 -39.27
CA LEU A 249 35.59 13.03 -39.44
C LEU A 249 37.08 13.21 -39.11
N GLN A 250 37.58 12.55 -38.06
CA GLN A 250 39.01 12.53 -37.74
C GLN A 250 39.84 11.85 -38.83
N GLU A 251 39.40 10.69 -39.33
CA GLU A 251 40.07 9.97 -40.41
C GLU A 251 40.12 10.79 -41.71
N HIS A 252 39.01 11.47 -42.06
CA HIS A 252 38.97 12.37 -43.22
C HIS A 252 39.92 13.57 -43.04
N ARG A 253 39.93 14.21 -41.86
CA ARG A 253 40.87 15.31 -41.57
C ARG A 253 42.32 14.86 -41.70
N LEU A 254 42.67 13.69 -41.15
CA LEU A 254 44.03 13.13 -41.23
C LEU A 254 44.43 12.80 -42.67
N LYS A 255 43.50 12.26 -43.49
CA LYS A 255 43.75 11.99 -44.91
C LYS A 255 43.97 13.27 -45.72
N THR A 256 43.14 14.29 -45.53
CA THR A 256 43.33 15.57 -46.23
C THR A 256 44.65 16.24 -45.84
N GLN A 257 45.04 16.15 -44.56
CA GLN A 257 46.31 16.68 -44.10
C GLN A 257 47.51 15.93 -44.69
N SER A 258 47.47 14.59 -44.74
CA SER A 258 48.56 13.81 -45.32
C SER A 258 48.71 14.03 -46.83
N GLU A 259 47.60 14.23 -47.56
CA GLU A 259 47.62 14.60 -48.98
C GLU A 259 48.28 15.97 -49.21
N LEU A 260 47.93 16.98 -48.39
CA LEU A 260 48.56 18.30 -48.42
C LEU A 260 50.06 18.23 -48.11
N ASP A 261 50.45 17.48 -47.08
CA ASP A 261 51.85 17.30 -46.72
C ASP A 261 52.65 16.63 -47.85
N ARG A 262 52.04 15.66 -48.56
CA ARG A 262 52.65 15.02 -49.73
C ARG A 262 52.88 16.00 -50.87
N ILE A 263 51.90 16.84 -51.20
CA ILE A 263 52.01 17.85 -52.25
C ILE A 263 53.08 18.89 -51.88
N ASN A 264 53.10 19.33 -50.64
CA ASN A 264 54.11 20.28 -50.14
C ASN A 264 55.51 19.70 -50.20
N ALA A 265 55.70 18.43 -49.81
CA ALA A 265 56.98 17.75 -49.91
C ALA A 265 57.46 17.66 -51.37
N GLN A 266 56.59 17.27 -52.30
CA GLN A 266 56.90 17.24 -53.73
C GLN A 266 57.25 18.63 -54.28
N TYR A 267 56.51 19.66 -53.88
CA TYR A 267 56.81 21.04 -54.26
C TYR A 267 58.19 21.48 -53.76
N LEU A 268 58.52 21.19 -52.50
CA LEU A 268 59.83 21.50 -51.92
C LEU A 268 60.94 20.71 -52.61
N GLU A 269 60.72 19.44 -52.93
CA GLU A 269 61.68 18.62 -53.68
C GLU A 269 61.96 19.18 -55.08
N ILE A 270 60.92 19.59 -55.81
CA ILE A 270 61.04 20.26 -57.11
C ILE A 270 61.78 21.60 -56.96
N LYS A 271 61.46 22.38 -55.91
CA LYS A 271 62.12 23.66 -55.66
C LYS A 271 63.61 23.49 -55.30
N CYS A 272 63.94 22.51 -54.48
CA CYS A 272 65.30 22.16 -54.10
C CYS A 272 66.10 21.65 -55.30
N SER A 273 65.54 20.73 -56.10
CA SER A 273 66.19 20.25 -57.32
C SER A 273 66.42 21.37 -58.35
N ALA A 274 65.45 22.28 -58.52
CA ALA A 274 65.63 23.48 -59.33
C ALA A 274 66.73 24.41 -58.77
N MET A 275 66.84 24.56 -57.45
CA MET A 275 67.90 25.36 -56.82
C MET A 275 69.28 24.71 -56.98
N ILE A 276 69.39 23.39 -56.86
CA ILE A 276 70.61 22.63 -57.13
C ILE A 276 71.04 22.81 -58.58
N LEU A 277 70.10 22.76 -59.53
CA LEU A 277 70.37 23.02 -60.94
C LEU A 277 70.83 24.45 -61.22
N LYS A 278 70.39 25.44 -60.42
CA LYS A 278 70.85 26.84 -60.51
C LYS A 278 72.21 27.09 -59.85
N LEU A 279 72.66 26.21 -58.95
CA LEU A 279 73.94 26.32 -58.25
C LEU A 279 75.09 25.61 -59.00
N ARG A 280 74.78 24.75 -59.97
CA ARG A 280 75.74 24.23 -60.96
C ARG A 280 75.92 25.22 -62.10
#